data_AF-A0A1G7ZGY7-F1
#
_entry.id   AF-A0A1G7ZGY7-F1
#
_cell.length_a   1.000
_cell.length_b   1.000
_cell.length_c   1.000
_cell.angle_alpha   90.00
_cell.angle_beta   90.00
_cell.angle_gamma   90.00
#
_symmetry.space_group_name_H-M   'P 1'
#
loop_
_entity.id
_entity.type
_entity.pdbx_description
1 polymer ?
#
loop_
_entity_poly.entity_id
_entity_poly.type
_entity_poly.pdbx_seq_one_letter_code
_entity_poly.pdbx_strand_id
1 'polypeptide(L)'
;MNIFRIEHIFFLFVAIFFVNCNPKTNKKAERRLTDQSIEKNQKIDYSNYKDLIEGIWAENDSVNATFWLKNDSVYNVEHQDEPVHYYLLNDTLNIVYSESFTVKWVIVRLDKDSLYMTNDVIEDTAKLYRR
;
A
#
# COMPACT_ATOMS: atom_id res chain seq x y z
N MET A 1 24.06 36.80 58.62
CA MET A 1 23.16 36.56 59.76
C MET A 1 22.27 37.79 59.90
N ASN A 2 20.95 37.62 59.73
CA ASN A 2 19.80 38.56 59.76
C ASN A 2 18.83 38.07 58.67
N ILE A 3 17.94 37.10 58.94
CA ILE A 3 16.59 37.21 59.56
C ILE A 3 15.68 38.22 58.84
N PHE A 4 14.77 37.70 58.02
CA PHE A 4 13.41 38.20 57.74
C PHE A 4 12.60 36.98 57.26
N ARG A 5 12.05 36.15 58.16
CA ARG A 5 10.70 36.20 58.76
C ARG A 5 9.54 36.29 57.75
N ILE A 6 8.86 35.15 57.70
CA ILE A 6 7.54 34.77 57.17
C ILE A 6 6.48 35.85 57.43
N GLU A 7 5.74 36.24 56.39
CA GLU A 7 4.38 36.76 56.53
C GLU A 7 3.46 36.31 55.38
N HIS A 8 2.20 36.04 55.75
CA HIS A 8 0.97 36.06 54.95
C HIS A 8 0.50 34.80 54.19
N ILE A 9 -0.22 33.98 54.95
CA ILE A 9 -1.41 33.21 54.58
C ILE A 9 -2.39 34.08 53.79
N PHE A 10 -2.63 33.76 52.52
CA PHE A 10 -3.70 34.24 51.63
C PHE A 10 -3.55 33.38 50.35
N PHE A 11 -4.50 32.67 49.77
CA PHE A 11 -5.88 33.01 49.46
C PHE A 11 -6.70 31.72 49.25
N LEU A 12 -7.90 31.74 49.83
CA LEU A 12 -9.03 30.88 49.51
C LEU A 12 -9.30 30.89 47.99
N PHE A 13 -9.25 29.74 47.31
CA PHE A 13 -9.83 29.61 45.97
C PHE A 13 -11.13 28.80 46.06
N VAL A 14 -12.23 29.57 46.14
CA VAL A 14 -13.58 29.12 45.81
C VAL A 14 -13.82 29.52 44.35
N ALA A 15 -14.05 28.55 43.47
CA ALA A 15 -14.77 28.75 42.21
C ALA A 15 -15.24 27.37 41.72
N ILE A 16 -16.46 26.96 42.08
CA ILE A 16 -17.68 27.11 41.27
C ILE A 16 -17.84 25.98 40.26
N PHE A 17 -18.89 25.22 40.51
CA PHE A 17 -19.52 24.20 39.68
C PHE A 17 -19.63 24.61 38.21
N PHE A 18 -19.00 23.85 37.32
CA PHE A 18 -19.45 23.79 35.93
C PHE A 18 -20.49 22.68 35.79
N VAL A 19 -21.76 23.09 35.88
CA VAL A 19 -22.88 22.42 35.21
C VAL A 19 -22.86 22.82 33.74
N ASN A 20 -23.38 21.94 32.88
CA ASN A 20 -23.57 22.01 31.42
C ASN A 20 -22.39 21.52 30.57
N CYS A 21 -22.58 20.76 29.49
CA CYS A 21 -23.80 20.33 28.80
C CYS A 21 -23.44 19.04 28.05
N ASN A 22 -24.37 18.11 27.98
CA ASN A 22 -24.22 16.88 27.21
C ASN A 22 -24.60 17.16 25.74
N PRO A 23 -23.68 17.16 24.77
CA PRO A 23 -24.08 17.00 23.38
C PRO A 23 -24.21 15.50 23.12
N LYS A 24 -25.40 15.07 22.69
CA LYS A 24 -25.61 13.77 22.05
C LYS A 24 -24.62 13.65 20.87
N THR A 25 -23.46 13.03 21.10
CA THR A 25 -22.52 12.70 20.03
C THR A 25 -23.06 11.47 19.31
N ASN A 26 -23.56 11.73 18.11
CA ASN A 26 -23.97 10.72 17.15
C ASN A 26 -22.73 9.90 16.75
N LYS A 27 -22.52 8.75 17.40
CA LYS A 27 -21.41 7.78 17.18
C LYS A 27 -21.30 7.19 15.76
N LYS A 28 -22.01 7.76 14.77
CA LYS A 28 -22.04 7.28 13.38
C LYS A 28 -21.22 8.14 12.40
N ALA A 29 -20.75 9.32 12.81
CA ALA A 29 -19.90 10.18 11.97
C ALA A 29 -18.39 9.95 12.16
N GLU A 30 -17.97 9.37 13.30
CA GLU A 30 -16.56 9.20 13.67
C GLU A 30 -15.90 7.93 13.06
N ARG A 31 -16.69 7.05 12.44
CA ARG A 31 -16.19 5.89 11.68
C ARG A 31 -15.81 6.20 10.23
N ARG A 32 -15.99 7.43 9.74
CA ARG A 32 -15.58 7.83 8.38
C ARG A 32 -14.29 8.66 8.35
N LEU A 33 -13.77 9.06 9.51
CA LEU A 33 -12.54 9.84 9.62
C LEU A 33 -11.31 8.97 9.96
N THR A 34 -11.51 7.66 10.15
CA THR A 34 -10.44 6.67 10.36
C THR A 34 -9.99 5.98 9.06
N ASP A 35 -10.60 6.29 7.92
CA ASP A 35 -10.09 5.90 6.59
C ASP A 35 -8.97 6.82 6.09
N GLN A 36 -8.57 7.83 6.88
CA GLN A 36 -7.64 8.88 6.46
C GLN A 36 -6.21 8.77 7.00
N SER A 37 -5.82 7.71 7.71
CA SER A 37 -4.45 7.64 8.23
C SER A 37 -3.67 6.46 7.66
N ILE A 38 -2.94 6.77 6.60
CA ILE A 38 -1.75 6.09 6.08
C ILE A 38 -2.04 5.09 4.95
N GLU A 39 -2.66 5.56 3.86
CA GLU A 39 -2.19 5.15 2.53
C GLU A 39 -0.80 5.79 2.38
N LYS A 40 0.19 5.08 2.92
CA LYS A 40 1.59 5.44 2.76
C LYS A 40 1.84 5.35 1.25
N ASN A 41 1.92 6.51 0.60
CA ASN A 41 2.66 6.68 -0.66
C ASN A 41 4.16 6.38 -0.45
N GLN A 42 4.48 5.29 0.26
CA GLN A 42 5.80 4.69 0.27
C GLN A 42 5.81 3.76 -0.92
N LYS A 43 6.39 4.26 -2.00
CA LYS A 43 6.80 3.46 -3.15
C LYS A 43 7.61 2.27 -2.62
N ILE A 44 7.02 1.06 -2.62
CA ILE A 44 7.67 -0.14 -2.11
C ILE A 44 8.72 -0.56 -3.14
N ASP A 45 9.94 -0.76 -2.69
CA ASP A 45 10.99 -1.32 -3.53
C ASP A 45 10.87 -2.85 -3.55
N TYR A 46 10.38 -3.38 -4.67
CA TYR A 46 10.25 -4.80 -4.94
C TYR A 46 11.49 -5.41 -5.61
N SER A 47 12.60 -4.69 -5.77
CA SER A 47 13.79 -5.19 -6.49
C SER A 47 14.35 -6.50 -5.90
N ASN A 48 14.09 -6.79 -4.61
CA ASN A 48 14.51 -8.03 -3.93
C ASN A 48 13.37 -9.05 -3.72
N TYR A 49 12.21 -8.86 -4.35
CA TYR A 49 10.99 -9.66 -4.12
C TYR A 49 10.75 -10.69 -5.24
N LYS A 50 11.83 -11.19 -5.85
CA LYS A 50 11.75 -12.12 -6.98
C LYS A 50 10.94 -13.37 -6.65
N ASP A 51 11.15 -13.96 -5.49
CA ASP A 51 10.42 -15.16 -5.03
C ASP A 51 8.90 -14.92 -4.92
N LEU A 52 8.49 -13.68 -4.61
CA LEU A 52 7.09 -13.32 -4.48
C LEU A 52 6.43 -13.04 -5.82
N ILE A 53 7.17 -12.60 -6.84
CA ILE A 53 6.59 -12.35 -8.16
C ILE A 53 6.61 -13.59 -9.06
N GLU A 54 7.60 -14.47 -8.89
CA GLU A 54 7.64 -15.74 -9.62
C GLU A 54 6.44 -16.62 -9.27
N GLY A 55 5.88 -17.28 -10.29
CA GLY A 55 4.66 -18.08 -10.16
C GLY A 55 3.70 -17.90 -11.32
N ILE A 56 2.56 -18.58 -11.21
CA ILE A 56 1.48 -18.57 -12.19
C ILE A 56 0.41 -17.58 -11.72
N TRP A 57 0.00 -16.68 -12.61
CA TRP A 57 -0.93 -15.60 -12.30
C TRP A 57 -2.16 -15.68 -13.21
N ALA A 58 -3.35 -15.49 -12.64
CA ALA A 58 -4.62 -15.54 -13.36
C ALA A 58 -5.57 -14.44 -12.88
N GLU A 59 -6.49 -13.99 -13.74
CA GLU A 59 -7.45 -12.92 -13.39
C GLU A 59 -8.49 -13.31 -12.34
N ASN A 60 -8.84 -14.60 -12.25
CA ASN A 60 -9.79 -15.13 -11.28
C ASN A 60 -9.77 -16.66 -11.28
N ASP A 61 -10.53 -17.28 -10.38
CA ASP A 61 -10.57 -18.74 -10.22
C ASP A 61 -11.11 -19.52 -11.41
N SER A 62 -11.89 -18.89 -12.28
CA SER A 62 -12.51 -19.52 -13.46
C SER A 62 -11.67 -19.41 -14.74
N VAL A 63 -10.69 -18.49 -14.79
CA VAL A 63 -9.83 -18.27 -15.96
C VAL A 63 -8.52 -19.05 -15.77
N ASN A 64 -8.00 -19.65 -16.84
CA ASN A 64 -6.68 -20.28 -16.82
C ASN A 64 -5.57 -19.25 -16.49
N ALA A 65 -4.32 -19.69 -16.41
CA ALA A 65 -3.21 -18.75 -16.25
C ALA A 65 -3.27 -17.65 -17.33
N THR A 66 -3.02 -16.41 -16.94
CA THR A 66 -2.79 -15.29 -17.86
C THR A 66 -1.33 -15.33 -18.33
N PHE A 67 -0.41 -15.49 -17.37
CA PHE A 67 1.01 -15.71 -17.62
C PHE A 67 1.66 -16.39 -16.42
N TRP A 68 2.91 -16.80 -16.56
CA TRP A 68 3.75 -17.14 -15.43
C TRP A 68 5.15 -16.53 -15.53
N LEU A 69 5.74 -16.27 -14.37
CA LEU A 69 7.06 -15.68 -14.21
C LEU A 69 7.98 -16.74 -13.63
N LYS A 70 9.09 -17.02 -14.30
CA LYS A 70 10.09 -17.99 -13.84
C LYS A 70 11.45 -17.70 -14.44
N ASN A 71 12.50 -17.72 -13.63
CA ASN A 71 13.89 -17.56 -14.10
C ASN A 71 14.08 -16.32 -14.98
N ASP A 72 13.56 -15.17 -14.51
CA ASP A 72 13.61 -13.89 -15.23
C ASP A 72 12.91 -13.87 -16.60
N SER A 73 12.00 -14.82 -16.84
CA SER A 73 11.21 -14.92 -18.06
C SER A 73 9.71 -14.84 -17.78
N VAL A 74 8.98 -14.10 -18.61
CA VAL A 74 7.53 -14.06 -18.67
C VAL A 74 7.09 -14.98 -19.78
N TYR A 75 6.19 -15.91 -19.45
CA TYR A 75 5.59 -16.82 -20.39
C TYR A 75 4.10 -16.50 -20.49
N ASN A 76 3.66 -16.08 -21.67
CA ASN A 76 2.25 -15.86 -21.95
C ASN A 76 1.60 -17.18 -22.38
N VAL A 77 0.42 -17.50 -21.88
CA VAL A 77 -0.29 -18.72 -22.26
C VAL A 77 -0.59 -18.81 -23.77
N GLU A 78 -0.74 -17.68 -24.44
CA GLU A 78 -0.99 -17.60 -25.88
C GLU A 78 0.29 -17.76 -26.72
N HIS A 79 1.45 -17.47 -26.13
CA HIS A 79 2.75 -17.43 -26.81
C HIS A 79 3.86 -18.06 -25.94
N GLN A 80 3.71 -19.35 -25.61
CA GLN A 80 4.61 -20.02 -24.66
C GLN A 80 6.02 -20.27 -25.20
N ASP A 81 6.16 -20.38 -26.52
CA ASP A 81 7.43 -20.66 -27.21
C ASP A 81 8.33 -19.41 -27.35
N GLU A 82 7.80 -18.23 -27.03
CA GLU A 82 8.48 -16.94 -27.17
C GLU A 82 8.50 -16.17 -25.84
N PRO A 83 9.17 -16.70 -24.79
CA PRO A 83 9.26 -16.00 -23.52
C PRO A 83 10.04 -14.70 -23.64
N VAL A 84 9.60 -13.69 -22.90
CA VAL A 84 10.25 -12.38 -22.84
C VAL A 84 10.92 -12.18 -21.50
N HIS A 85 11.99 -11.40 -21.45
CA HIS A 85 12.72 -11.17 -20.21
C HIS A 85 11.98 -10.19 -19.31
N TYR A 86 12.10 -10.34 -17.99
CA TYR A 86 11.64 -9.31 -17.04
C TYR A 86 12.65 -9.01 -15.95
N TYR A 87 12.52 -7.84 -15.36
CA TYR A 87 13.21 -7.48 -14.11
C TYR A 87 12.36 -6.54 -13.26
N LEU A 88 12.63 -6.55 -11.96
CA LEU A 88 12.05 -5.62 -11.00
C LEU A 88 13.00 -4.44 -10.79
N LEU A 89 12.44 -3.24 -10.84
CA LEU A 89 13.16 -2.02 -10.50
C LEU A 89 12.26 -1.11 -9.67
N ASN A 90 12.61 -0.92 -8.40
CA ASN A 90 11.76 -0.24 -7.43
C ASN A 90 10.37 -0.91 -7.37
N ASP A 91 9.31 -0.16 -7.63
CA ASP A 91 7.95 -0.64 -7.67
C ASP A 91 7.51 -1.14 -9.06
N THR A 92 8.41 -1.26 -10.03
CA THR A 92 8.03 -1.48 -11.42
C THR A 92 8.48 -2.86 -11.91
N LEU A 93 7.55 -3.61 -12.49
CA LEU A 93 7.82 -4.77 -13.32
C LEU A 93 8.10 -4.29 -14.75
N ASN A 94 9.32 -4.53 -15.22
CA ASN A 94 9.75 -4.19 -16.57
C ASN A 94 9.77 -5.47 -17.41
N ILE A 95 9.00 -5.51 -18.49
CA ILE A 95 8.91 -6.64 -19.42
C ILE A 95 9.53 -6.22 -20.75
N VAL A 96 10.61 -6.90 -21.14
CA VAL A 96 11.46 -6.54 -22.28
C VAL A 96 11.11 -7.43 -23.47
N TYR A 97 10.39 -6.87 -24.44
CA TYR A 97 10.03 -7.55 -25.69
C TYR A 97 11.13 -7.43 -26.75
N SER A 98 11.89 -6.33 -26.73
CA SER A 98 13.05 -6.11 -27.61
C SER A 98 13.99 -5.08 -26.98
N GLU A 99 15.17 -4.88 -27.58
CA GLU A 99 16.14 -3.87 -27.13
C GLU A 99 15.57 -2.44 -27.07
N SER A 100 14.54 -2.15 -27.87
CA SER A 100 13.91 -0.83 -27.96
C SER A 100 12.51 -0.77 -27.34
N PHE A 101 11.94 -1.91 -26.91
CA PHE A 101 10.57 -1.97 -26.41
C PHE A 101 10.49 -2.70 -25.07
N THR A 102 10.17 -1.92 -24.03
CA THR A 102 9.92 -2.42 -22.66
C THR A 102 8.58 -1.89 -22.18
N VAL A 103 7.70 -2.81 -21.79
CA VAL A 103 6.43 -2.47 -21.12
C VAL A 103 6.67 -2.37 -19.62
N LYS A 104 6.10 -1.35 -18.99
CA LYS A 104 6.28 -1.06 -17.57
C LYS A 104 4.95 -1.17 -16.84
N TRP A 105 4.93 -1.97 -15.80
CA TRP A 105 3.80 -2.15 -14.91
C TRP A 105 4.20 -1.69 -13.51
N VAL A 106 3.51 -0.69 -12.97
CA VAL A 106 3.69 -0.25 -11.60
C VAL A 106 2.97 -1.23 -10.68
N ILE A 107 3.71 -1.88 -9.80
CA ILE A 107 3.18 -2.81 -8.81
C ILE A 107 2.61 -2.00 -7.65
N VAL A 108 1.28 -1.98 -7.57
CA VAL A 108 0.54 -1.35 -6.47
C VAL A 108 0.50 -2.28 -5.25
N ARG A 109 0.37 -3.59 -5.47
CA ARG A 109 0.38 -4.60 -4.40
C ARG A 109 0.98 -5.90 -4.91
N LEU A 110 1.88 -6.48 -4.13
CA LEU A 110 2.41 -7.82 -4.32
C LEU A 110 2.43 -8.54 -2.98
N ASP A 111 1.73 -9.66 -2.89
CA ASP A 111 1.83 -10.60 -1.78
C ASP A 111 1.76 -12.04 -2.29
N LYS A 112 1.72 -13.00 -1.36
CA LYS A 112 1.77 -14.42 -1.69
C LYS A 112 0.63 -14.88 -2.60
N ASP A 113 -0.54 -14.22 -2.58
CA ASP A 113 -1.72 -14.69 -3.30
C ASP A 113 -2.23 -13.68 -4.34
N SER A 114 -1.74 -12.44 -4.32
CA SER A 114 -2.24 -11.36 -5.18
C SER A 114 -1.14 -10.48 -5.77
N LEU A 115 -1.35 -10.10 -7.03
CA LEU A 115 -0.55 -9.14 -7.79
C LEU A 115 -1.50 -8.11 -8.38
N TYR A 116 -1.34 -6.85 -7.98
CA TYR A 116 -2.08 -5.73 -8.54
C TYR A 116 -1.12 -4.72 -9.17
N MET A 117 -1.33 -4.43 -10.44
CA MET A 117 -0.47 -3.57 -11.23
C MET A 117 -1.27 -2.57 -12.06
N THR A 118 -0.66 -1.44 -12.38
CA THR A 118 -1.20 -0.43 -13.29
C THR A 118 -0.19 -0.10 -14.38
N ASN A 119 -0.68 0.32 -15.54
CA ASN A 119 0.15 0.84 -16.61
C ASN A 119 -0.46 2.15 -17.11
N ASP A 120 0.20 3.26 -16.77
CA ASP A 120 -0.30 4.60 -17.06
C ASP A 120 -0.25 4.95 -18.56
N VAL A 121 0.54 4.22 -19.37
CA VAL A 121 0.68 4.51 -20.82
C VAL A 121 -0.52 3.98 -21.59
N ILE A 122 -1.02 2.80 -21.22
CA ILE A 122 -2.18 2.16 -21.86
C ILE A 122 -3.46 2.31 -21.01
N GLU A 123 -3.39 3.07 -19.91
CA GLU A 123 -4.47 3.29 -18.95
C GLU A 123 -5.14 2.00 -18.47
N ASP A 124 -4.32 0.98 -18.19
CA ASP A 124 -4.79 -0.36 -17.85
C ASP A 124 -4.41 -0.76 -16.42
N THR A 125 -5.17 -1.70 -15.86
CA THR A 125 -4.96 -2.26 -14.53
C THR A 125 -5.10 -3.78 -14.57
N ALA A 126 -4.12 -4.48 -14.01
CA ALA A 126 -4.13 -5.93 -13.90
C ALA A 126 -4.27 -6.34 -12.43
N LYS A 127 -5.37 -7.02 -12.09
CA LYS A 127 -5.55 -7.65 -10.79
C LYS A 127 -5.53 -9.17 -10.95
N LEU A 128 -4.47 -9.79 -10.44
CA LEU A 128 -4.16 -11.19 -10.66
C LEU A 128 -4.05 -11.92 -9.33
N TYR A 129 -4.36 -13.20 -9.37
CA TYR A 129 -4.34 -14.13 -8.26
C TYR A 129 -3.39 -15.29 -8.58
N ARG A 130 -2.66 -15.74 -7.57
CA ARG A 130 -1.73 -16.86 -7.71
C ARG A 130 -2.49 -18.17 -7.92
N ARG A 131 -1.93 -19.07 -8.74
CA ARG A 131 -2.38 -20.45 -8.91
C ARG A 131 -1.49 -21.45 -8.18
#